data_AF-G7EIN9-F1
#
_entry.id   AF-G7EIN9-F1
#
_cell.length_a   1.000
_cell.length_b   1.000
_cell.length_c   1.000
_cell.angle_alpha   90.00
_cell.angle_beta   90.00
_cell.angle_gamma   90.00
#
_symmetry.space_group_name_H-M   'P 1'
#
loop_
_entity.id
_entity.type
_entity.pdbx_description
1 polymer ?
#
loop_
_entity_poly.entity_id
_entity_poly.type
_entity_poly.pdbx_seq_one_letter_code
_entity_poly.pdbx_strand_id
1 'polypeptide(L)'
;MLLKQATAVKEDYLYTFTHISSGKIYYYSATRSELNNAPKLRDLFLGFGSQKESWQCFKIQIMPSHPDDSFIPLSLPNSAGANIEKLNKPPSPRVKGLIKDVKYIVVLTNIGNKTEQEDYKKITFDKALVNQLKHFGHAKYKTPPYLDIVPLEYVNLRSHNRYLYKTSVSVTTNGEVFNGYTRDFSVMGLQLECEQPATFKKGDIVLLAFPDLQKITKKHELTELKYEVMALGKSLTTINLKANQVADLPHAGVSFFTQLIEGNKDKLKVSEETPKIEGLSTALRNMVTKSVCQFPLYLHKEAAHFKAGAIGFGLYASPMHVILQNFGLLNNKTDFSSILTEEQIINVITPNIKDRSRQDPPLAFTLAINFNPRQAKIEDAIISQCAVGEDYSVFYKQISEGIKSQLIFVMRLYISRTGRPDTDYLSNELKYVSQYALHKAKDLEEALWAVAGVGDVVDITEEALSHLELNKEQIGQMDRRKLMWLNRLR
;
A
#
# COMPACT_ATOMS: atom_id res chain seq x y z
N MET A 1 25.36 -2.69 3.38
CA MET A 1 25.79 -2.72 1.97
C MET A 1 24.86 -1.89 1.07
N LEU A 2 23.54 -1.92 1.29
CA LEU A 2 22.54 -1.21 0.47
C LEU A 2 22.83 0.29 0.22
N LEU A 3 23.14 1.06 1.26
CA LEU A 3 23.47 2.49 1.13
C LEU A 3 24.76 2.79 0.33
N LYS A 4 25.61 1.78 0.06
CA LYS A 4 26.85 1.92 -0.72
C LYS A 4 26.64 1.75 -2.23
N GLN A 5 25.45 1.36 -2.70
CA GLN A 5 25.18 1.26 -4.14
C GLN A 5 25.35 2.64 -4.79
N ALA A 6 25.78 2.71 -6.05
CA ALA A 6 26.04 3.97 -6.74
C ALA A 6 24.77 4.68 -7.24
N THR A 7 23.70 3.93 -7.52
CA THR A 7 22.42 4.45 -8.04
C THR A 7 21.72 5.35 -7.03
N ALA A 8 20.96 6.35 -7.49
CA ALA A 8 20.26 7.26 -6.58
C ALA A 8 19.26 6.52 -5.68
N VAL A 9 18.39 5.71 -6.28
CA VAL A 9 17.54 4.75 -5.58
C VAL A 9 18.36 3.50 -5.28
N LYS A 10 18.43 3.11 -4.00
CA LYS A 10 19.06 1.86 -3.56
C LYS A 10 18.00 0.78 -3.48
N GLU A 11 18.25 -0.39 -4.06
CA GLU A 11 17.28 -1.47 -4.11
C GLU A 11 17.87 -2.81 -3.68
N ASP A 12 17.07 -3.62 -3.01
CA ASP A 12 17.39 -5.03 -2.68
C ASP A 12 16.07 -5.80 -2.45
N TYR A 13 16.19 -7.12 -2.33
CA TYR A 13 15.10 -7.99 -1.90
C TYR A 13 15.33 -8.43 -0.47
N LEU A 14 14.30 -8.40 0.36
CA LEU A 14 14.33 -8.79 1.77
C LEU A 14 13.42 -9.98 1.99
N TYR A 15 14.01 -11.08 2.40
CA TYR A 15 13.31 -12.29 2.76
C TYR A 15 13.13 -12.34 4.27
N THR A 16 11.92 -12.67 4.73
CA THR A 16 11.62 -12.72 6.16
C THR A 16 10.77 -13.93 6.51
N PHE A 17 10.95 -14.44 7.72
CA PHE A 17 10.04 -15.42 8.32
C PHE A 17 10.13 -15.38 9.84
N THR A 18 9.13 -15.95 10.51
CA THR A 18 9.16 -16.22 11.94
C THR A 18 9.30 -17.72 12.19
N HIS A 19 9.96 -18.06 13.28
CA HIS A 19 10.07 -19.43 13.76
C HIS A 19 9.59 -19.50 15.21
N ILE A 20 8.65 -20.39 15.49
CA ILE A 20 8.16 -20.64 16.83
C ILE A 20 8.88 -21.86 17.39
N SER A 21 9.55 -21.70 18.54
CA SER A 21 10.21 -22.79 19.25
C SER A 21 10.07 -22.59 20.76
N SER A 22 9.61 -23.63 21.46
CA SER A 22 9.34 -23.60 22.91
C SER A 22 8.48 -22.42 23.36
N GLY A 23 7.41 -22.12 22.60
CA GLY A 23 6.48 -21.00 22.89
C GLY A 23 7.05 -19.60 22.64
N LYS A 24 8.27 -19.47 22.12
CA LYS A 24 8.90 -18.18 21.78
C LYS A 24 8.91 -17.97 20.27
N ILE A 25 8.63 -16.74 19.85
CA ILE A 25 8.71 -16.29 18.45
C ILE A 25 10.10 -15.71 18.21
N TYR A 26 10.77 -16.23 17.18
CA TYR A 26 12.04 -15.72 16.67
C TYR A 26 11.82 -15.12 15.28
N TYR A 27 12.41 -13.96 15.02
CA TYR A 27 12.28 -13.24 13.76
C TYR A 27 13.58 -13.37 12.98
N TYR A 28 13.46 -13.62 11.68
CA TYR A 28 14.60 -13.73 10.77
C TYR A 28 14.39 -12.84 9.56
N SER A 29 15.44 -12.14 9.15
CA SER A 29 15.46 -11.46 7.86
C SER A 29 16.87 -11.43 7.26
N ALA A 30 16.93 -11.45 5.94
CA ALA A 30 18.18 -11.32 5.19
C ALA A 30 17.90 -10.66 3.85
N THR A 31 18.78 -9.75 3.42
CA THR A 31 18.70 -9.25 2.05
C THR A 31 19.30 -10.23 1.05
N ARG A 32 18.88 -10.17 -0.22
CA ARG A 32 19.47 -10.96 -1.30
C ARG A 32 20.97 -10.73 -1.40
N SER A 33 21.43 -9.48 -1.24
CA SER A 33 22.87 -9.17 -1.20
C SER A 33 23.60 -9.90 -0.06
N GLU A 34 23.04 -9.94 1.15
CA GLU A 34 23.64 -10.66 2.29
C GLU A 34 23.73 -12.16 2.02
N LEU A 35 22.63 -12.73 1.48
CA LEU A 35 22.58 -14.15 1.15
C LEU A 35 23.57 -14.51 0.03
N ASN A 36 23.70 -13.67 -1.01
CA ASN A 36 24.67 -13.90 -2.09
C ASN A 36 26.13 -13.86 -1.62
N ASN A 37 26.43 -13.10 -0.56
CA ASN A 37 27.75 -13.08 0.08
C ASN A 37 28.00 -14.27 1.01
N ALA A 38 26.97 -15.06 1.34
CA ALA A 38 27.06 -16.25 2.17
C ALA A 38 26.36 -17.47 1.54
N PRO A 39 26.87 -18.03 0.41
CA PRO A 39 26.16 -19.07 -0.36
C PRO A 39 25.74 -20.30 0.46
N LYS A 40 26.57 -20.75 1.42
CA LYS A 40 26.24 -21.88 2.30
C LYS A 40 25.03 -21.59 3.20
N LEU A 41 24.85 -20.34 3.64
CA LEU A 41 23.72 -19.94 4.47
C LEU A 41 22.51 -19.51 3.64
N ARG A 42 22.70 -19.11 2.38
CA ARG A 42 21.61 -18.74 1.47
C ARG A 42 20.61 -19.87 1.30
N ASP A 43 21.09 -21.03 0.86
CA ASP A 43 20.22 -22.14 0.52
C ASP A 43 19.52 -22.67 1.79
N LEU A 44 20.22 -22.64 2.93
CA LEU A 44 19.64 -22.91 4.24
C LEU A 44 18.53 -21.91 4.61
N PHE A 45 18.77 -20.59 4.44
CA PHE A 45 17.79 -19.55 4.80
C PHE A 45 16.56 -19.61 3.90
N LEU A 46 16.74 -19.67 2.59
CA LEU A 46 15.66 -19.71 1.60
C LEU A 46 14.88 -21.02 1.69
N GLY A 47 15.56 -22.16 1.74
CA GLY A 47 14.93 -23.48 1.80
C GLY A 47 14.21 -23.75 3.13
N PHE A 48 14.79 -23.38 4.27
CA PHE A 48 14.12 -23.54 5.57
C PHE A 48 13.04 -22.49 5.81
N GLY A 49 13.30 -21.24 5.44
CA GLY A 49 12.40 -20.11 5.66
C GLY A 49 11.12 -20.22 4.84
N SER A 50 11.22 -20.63 3.57
CA SER A 50 10.08 -20.80 2.67
C SER A 50 9.08 -21.86 3.13
N GLN A 51 9.48 -22.77 4.02
CA GLN A 51 8.57 -23.74 4.65
C GLN A 51 7.68 -23.12 5.73
N LYS A 52 7.93 -21.87 6.16
CA LYS A 52 7.14 -21.21 7.21
C LYS A 52 5.94 -20.49 6.58
N GLU A 53 4.79 -20.56 7.25
CA GLU A 53 3.59 -19.82 6.84
C GLU A 53 3.81 -18.31 6.84
N SER A 54 4.68 -17.82 7.72
CA SER A 54 5.08 -16.41 7.83
C SER A 54 6.08 -15.93 6.76
N TRP A 55 6.46 -16.77 5.80
CA TRP A 55 7.43 -16.42 4.77
C TRP A 55 6.93 -15.22 3.96
N GLN A 56 7.79 -14.23 3.77
CA GLN A 56 7.50 -13.04 2.95
C GLN A 56 8.75 -12.62 2.17
N CYS A 57 8.54 -12.06 0.99
CA CYS A 57 9.57 -11.41 0.19
C CYS A 57 9.16 -9.96 -0.09
N PHE A 58 10.02 -9.02 0.28
CA PHE A 58 9.81 -7.59 0.05
C PHE A 58 10.83 -7.06 -0.94
N LYS A 59 10.40 -6.16 -1.82
CA LYS A 59 11.31 -5.23 -2.48
C LYS A 59 11.55 -4.05 -1.53
N ILE A 60 12.82 -3.80 -1.18
CA ILE A 60 13.23 -2.60 -0.45
C ILE A 60 13.69 -1.57 -1.47
N GLN A 61 13.16 -0.36 -1.39
CA GLN A 61 13.64 0.79 -2.14
C GLN A 61 13.98 1.93 -1.17
N ILE A 62 15.19 2.48 -1.26
CA ILE A 62 15.66 3.59 -0.43
C ILE A 62 15.98 4.77 -1.33
N MET A 63 15.28 5.87 -1.11
CA MET A 63 15.45 7.11 -1.87
C MET A 63 16.01 8.19 -0.95
N PRO A 64 17.02 8.96 -1.40
CA PRO A 64 17.40 10.19 -0.71
C PRO A 64 16.20 11.15 -0.65
N SER A 65 16.05 11.86 0.45
CA SER A 65 15.02 12.89 0.63
C SER A 65 15.60 14.05 1.43
N HIS A 66 15.06 15.25 1.21
CA HIS A 66 15.48 16.47 1.89
C HIS A 66 14.31 17.09 2.67
N PRO A 67 14.54 17.74 3.83
CA PRO A 67 13.48 18.45 4.55
C PRO A 67 12.72 19.48 3.70
N ASP A 68 13.33 20.06 2.67
CA ASP A 68 12.67 20.99 1.74
C ASP A 68 11.61 20.29 0.86
N ASP A 69 11.66 18.96 0.74
CA ASP A 69 10.65 18.17 0.05
C ASP A 69 9.31 18.15 0.81
N SER A 70 9.31 18.54 2.09
CA SER A 70 8.10 18.59 2.92
C SER A 70 7.11 19.68 2.55
N PHE A 71 7.52 20.64 1.73
CA PHE A 71 6.70 21.77 1.34
C PHE A 71 6.32 21.69 -0.15
N ILE A 72 5.01 21.66 -0.40
CA ILE A 72 4.39 21.80 -1.71
C ILE A 72 3.38 22.94 -1.57
N PRO A 73 3.66 24.15 -2.12
CA PRO A 73 2.70 25.24 -2.11
C PRO A 73 1.50 24.92 -3.01
N LEU A 74 0.40 25.66 -2.82
CA LEU A 74 -0.70 25.66 -3.76
C LEU A 74 -0.23 26.21 -5.12
N SER A 75 -0.98 25.87 -6.17
CA SER A 75 -0.74 26.44 -7.51
C SER A 75 -1.10 27.93 -7.61
N LEU A 76 -1.62 28.53 -6.53
CA LEU A 76 -2.08 29.91 -6.48
C LEU A 76 -1.03 30.84 -5.85
N PRO A 77 -0.85 32.06 -6.38
CA PRO A 77 0.06 33.03 -5.78
C PRO A 77 -0.51 33.56 -4.46
N ASN A 78 0.36 34.02 -3.56
CA ASN A 78 -0.05 34.62 -2.29
C ASN A 78 -0.96 35.85 -2.48
N SER A 79 -0.84 36.55 -3.62
CA SER A 79 -1.70 37.67 -3.99
C SER A 79 -3.15 37.29 -4.27
N ALA A 80 -3.48 35.99 -4.40
CA ALA A 80 -4.86 35.53 -4.61
C ALA A 80 -5.75 35.71 -3.35
N GLY A 81 -5.17 35.99 -2.18
CA GLY A 81 -5.90 36.41 -0.99
C GLY A 81 -5.24 35.96 0.32
N ALA A 82 -5.60 36.61 1.43
CA ALA A 82 -5.01 36.36 2.75
C ALA A 82 -5.15 34.91 3.24
N ASN A 83 -6.23 34.21 2.86
CA ASN A 83 -6.40 32.79 3.18
C ASN A 83 -5.40 31.91 2.39
N ILE A 84 -5.18 32.20 1.11
CA ILE A 84 -4.21 31.48 0.26
C ILE A 84 -2.80 31.71 0.76
N GLU A 85 -2.44 32.95 1.11
CA GLU A 85 -1.14 33.26 1.72
C GLU A 85 -0.91 32.44 3.00
N LYS A 86 -1.94 32.25 3.83
CA LYS A 86 -1.84 31.41 5.04
C LYS A 86 -1.61 29.93 4.69
N LEU A 87 -2.29 29.40 3.68
CA LEU A 87 -2.16 28.00 3.24
C LEU A 87 -0.81 27.74 2.54
N ASN A 88 -0.24 28.74 1.87
CA ASN A 88 1.07 28.69 1.23
C ASN A 88 2.24 28.86 2.21
N LYS A 89 2.01 28.83 3.54
CA LYS A 89 3.11 28.90 4.50
C LYS A 89 3.86 27.57 4.56
N PRO A 90 5.19 27.60 4.71
CA PRO A 90 5.98 26.39 4.92
C PRO A 90 5.63 25.72 6.26
N PRO A 91 6.05 24.47 6.47
CA PRO A 91 5.85 23.79 7.75
C PRO A 91 6.36 24.61 8.95
N SER A 92 5.66 24.50 10.07
CA SER A 92 6.00 25.23 11.30
C SER A 92 7.42 24.90 11.79
N PRO A 93 8.08 25.78 12.57
CA PRO A 93 9.40 25.50 13.13
C PRO A 93 9.47 24.18 13.92
N ARG A 94 8.37 23.82 14.60
CA ARG A 94 8.24 22.53 15.31
C ARG A 94 8.29 21.35 14.35
N VAL A 95 7.55 21.40 13.24
CA VAL A 95 7.58 20.34 12.20
C VAL A 95 8.96 20.27 11.56
N LYS A 96 9.54 21.42 11.16
CA LYS A 96 10.89 21.49 10.60
C LYS A 96 11.94 20.87 11.53
N GLY A 97 11.84 21.13 12.85
CA GLY A 97 12.73 20.55 13.85
C GLY A 97 12.69 19.02 13.93
N LEU A 98 11.56 18.39 13.60
CA LEU A 98 11.40 16.93 13.61
C LEU A 98 11.91 16.26 12.34
N ILE A 99 11.75 16.93 11.20
CA ILE A 99 12.12 16.36 9.90
C ILE A 99 13.54 16.73 9.46
N LYS A 100 14.21 17.69 10.13
CA LYS A 100 15.52 18.23 9.72
C LYS A 100 16.61 17.18 9.45
N ASP A 101 16.54 16.04 10.15
CA ASP A 101 17.54 14.97 10.07
C ASP A 101 17.09 13.80 9.17
N VAL A 102 15.92 13.91 8.54
CA VAL A 102 15.41 12.91 7.58
C VAL A 102 16.19 13.03 6.29
N LYS A 103 16.98 11.99 5.98
CA LYS A 103 17.83 11.91 4.78
C LYS A 103 17.37 10.90 3.75
N TYR A 104 16.53 9.96 4.17
CA TYR A 104 16.10 8.84 3.36
C TYR A 104 14.65 8.50 3.62
N ILE A 105 13.98 8.06 2.57
CA ILE A 105 12.68 7.40 2.61
C ILE A 105 12.90 5.95 2.21
N VAL A 106 12.28 5.04 2.96
CA VAL A 106 12.33 3.61 2.70
C VAL A 106 10.93 3.14 2.36
N VAL A 107 10.79 2.50 1.22
CA VAL A 107 9.57 1.81 0.80
C VAL A 107 9.83 0.32 0.85
N LEU A 108 8.93 -0.40 1.52
CA LEU A 108 8.91 -1.86 1.61
C LEU A 108 7.65 -2.35 0.90
N THR A 109 7.80 -2.92 -0.28
CA THR A 109 6.68 -3.49 -1.05
C THR A 109 6.70 -5.00 -0.92
N ASN A 110 5.61 -5.59 -0.45
CA ASN A 110 5.48 -7.05 -0.42
C ASN A 110 5.24 -7.58 -1.84
N ILE A 111 6.21 -8.28 -2.40
CA ILE A 111 6.17 -8.80 -3.78
C ILE A 111 6.07 -10.32 -3.84
N GLY A 112 6.36 -10.99 -2.72
CA GLY A 112 6.44 -12.44 -2.65
C GLY A 112 5.10 -13.09 -2.94
N ASN A 113 5.14 -14.20 -3.66
CA ASN A 113 3.94 -14.97 -4.00
C ASN A 113 4.12 -16.46 -3.69
N LYS A 114 3.01 -17.21 -3.77
CA LYS A 114 3.00 -18.64 -3.46
C LYS A 114 3.84 -19.46 -4.42
N THR A 115 3.85 -19.11 -5.71
CA THR A 115 4.64 -19.84 -6.72
C THR A 115 6.13 -19.78 -6.40
N GLU A 116 6.65 -18.58 -6.12
CA GLU A 116 8.05 -18.38 -5.68
C GLU A 116 8.36 -19.12 -4.39
N GLN A 117 7.42 -19.11 -3.44
CA GLN A 117 7.59 -19.83 -2.18
C GLN A 117 7.72 -21.34 -2.43
N GLU A 118 6.95 -21.91 -3.34
CA GLU A 118 7.10 -23.33 -3.74
C GLU A 118 8.43 -23.60 -4.42
N ASP A 119 8.96 -22.68 -5.22
CA ASP A 119 10.29 -22.82 -5.80
C ASP A 119 11.40 -22.78 -4.76
N TYR A 120 11.31 -21.86 -3.79
CA TYR A 120 12.24 -21.84 -2.65
C TYR A 120 12.16 -23.10 -1.80
N LYS A 121 11.00 -23.74 -1.67
CA LYS A 121 10.86 -25.01 -0.93
C LYS A 121 11.59 -26.18 -1.59
N LYS A 122 11.85 -26.11 -2.90
CA LYS A 122 12.62 -27.14 -3.64
C LYS A 122 14.12 -27.08 -3.33
N ILE A 123 14.60 -25.98 -2.73
CA ILE A 123 16.02 -25.84 -2.36
C ILE A 123 16.38 -26.89 -1.32
N THR A 124 17.42 -27.68 -1.63
CA THR A 124 17.98 -28.67 -0.69
C THR A 124 18.92 -27.99 0.29
N PHE A 125 18.83 -28.38 1.57
CA PHE A 125 19.68 -27.83 2.62
C PHE A 125 19.92 -28.85 3.73
N ASP A 126 21.03 -28.68 4.46
CA ASP A 126 21.36 -29.51 5.60
C ASP A 126 20.63 -29.01 6.88
N LYS A 127 19.69 -29.81 7.38
CA LYS A 127 18.92 -29.53 8.59
C LYS A 127 19.81 -29.42 9.84
N ALA A 128 20.97 -30.09 9.89
CA ALA A 128 21.88 -29.98 11.02
C ALA A 128 22.46 -28.56 11.17
N LEU A 129 22.46 -27.77 10.10
CA LEU A 129 23.01 -26.42 10.08
C LEU A 129 22.00 -25.33 10.44
N VAL A 130 20.72 -25.65 10.71
CA VAL A 130 19.66 -24.64 11.00
C VAL A 130 20.04 -23.66 12.11
N ASN A 131 20.81 -24.10 13.12
CA ASN A 131 21.32 -23.22 14.18
C ASN A 131 22.24 -22.09 13.67
N GLN A 132 22.83 -22.22 12.48
CA GLN A 132 23.63 -21.17 11.85
C GLN A 132 22.76 -20.00 11.35
N LEU A 133 21.44 -20.20 11.16
CA LEU A 133 20.51 -19.12 10.81
C LEU A 133 20.41 -18.03 11.88
N LYS A 134 20.91 -18.27 13.10
CA LYS A 134 21.09 -17.23 14.12
C LYS A 134 21.84 -15.99 13.61
N HIS A 135 22.66 -16.14 12.55
CA HIS A 135 23.31 -15.02 11.86
C HIS A 135 22.32 -13.98 11.33
N PHE A 136 21.13 -14.42 10.90
CA PHE A 136 20.04 -13.59 10.37
C PHE A 136 18.90 -13.39 11.38
N GLY A 137 19.08 -13.86 12.62
CA GLY A 137 18.08 -13.79 13.67
C GLY A 137 18.13 -12.44 14.41
N HIS A 138 16.97 -11.84 14.68
CA HIS A 138 16.90 -10.59 15.40
C HIS A 138 16.98 -10.81 16.91
N ALA A 139 17.98 -10.20 17.55
CA ALA A 139 18.08 -10.15 19.00
C ALA A 139 16.98 -9.27 19.61
N LYS A 140 16.52 -9.61 20.81
CA LYS A 140 15.64 -8.75 21.61
C LYS A 140 16.47 -7.61 22.18
N TYR A 141 16.25 -6.39 21.70
CA TYR A 141 16.87 -5.20 22.27
C TYR A 141 16.26 -4.87 23.64
N LYS A 142 17.10 -4.61 24.64
CA LYS A 142 16.65 -4.10 25.95
C LYS A 142 16.04 -2.69 25.83
N THR A 143 16.59 -1.90 24.90
CA THR A 143 16.16 -0.54 24.57
C THR A 143 16.06 -0.42 23.05
N PRO A 144 14.86 -0.62 22.46
CA PRO A 144 14.68 -0.48 21.02
C PRO A 144 14.94 0.96 20.57
N PRO A 145 15.35 1.18 19.31
CA PRO A 145 15.47 2.53 18.76
C PRO A 145 14.11 3.22 18.76
N TYR A 146 14.13 4.55 18.86
CA TYR A 146 12.92 5.37 18.80
C TYR A 146 12.20 5.17 17.47
N LEU A 147 10.91 4.85 17.54
CA LEU A 147 10.01 4.75 16.39
C LEU A 147 8.77 5.58 16.71
N ASP A 148 8.51 6.59 15.90
CA ASP A 148 7.26 7.36 15.97
C ASP A 148 6.35 6.97 14.82
N ILE A 149 5.06 6.83 15.12
CA ILE A 149 4.03 6.49 14.15
C ILE A 149 3.21 7.74 13.92
N VAL A 150 3.33 8.30 12.72
CA VAL A 150 2.51 9.43 12.27
C VAL A 150 1.44 8.88 11.33
N PRO A 151 0.15 8.90 11.73
CA PRO A 151 -0.92 8.48 10.83
C PRO A 151 -1.03 9.47 9.65
N LEU A 152 -1.30 8.95 8.46
CA LEU A 152 -1.61 9.76 7.29
C LEU A 152 -2.98 10.42 7.48
N GLU A 153 -2.99 11.75 7.51
CA GLU A 153 -4.18 12.58 7.38
C GLU A 153 -4.71 12.46 5.94
N TYR A 154 -5.52 11.45 5.67
CA TYR A 154 -6.42 11.45 4.52
C TYR A 154 -7.84 11.74 5.01
N VAL A 155 -8.64 12.38 4.16
CA VAL A 155 -10.07 12.64 4.34
C VAL A 155 -10.69 11.52 5.17
N ASN A 156 -11.28 11.89 6.31
CA ASN A 156 -11.92 10.98 7.24
C ASN A 156 -12.88 10.06 6.47
N LEU A 157 -12.42 8.85 6.09
CA LEU A 157 -13.20 7.90 5.30
C LEU A 157 -14.37 7.32 6.09
N ARG A 158 -14.47 7.68 7.39
CA ARG A 158 -15.56 7.29 8.25
C ARG A 158 -16.74 8.22 8.01
N SER A 159 -17.90 7.62 7.76
CA SER A 159 -19.18 8.32 7.74
C SER A 159 -19.56 8.92 9.10
N HIS A 160 -18.93 8.47 10.19
CA HIS A 160 -19.24 8.91 11.56
C HIS A 160 -17.98 8.98 12.42
N ASN A 161 -17.89 10.01 13.28
CA ASN A 161 -16.85 10.11 14.30
C ASN A 161 -16.92 8.94 15.28
N ARG A 162 -15.75 8.47 15.73
CA ARG A 162 -15.61 7.52 16.82
C ARG A 162 -15.33 8.25 18.12
N TYR A 163 -15.75 7.68 19.23
CA TYR A 163 -15.57 8.22 20.57
C TYR A 163 -14.88 7.18 21.44
N LEU A 164 -13.87 7.63 22.20
CA LEU A 164 -13.17 6.79 23.16
C LEU A 164 -14.03 6.66 24.40
N TYR A 165 -14.45 5.44 24.69
CA TYR A 165 -15.19 5.13 25.90
C TYR A 165 -14.96 3.67 26.24
N LYS A 166 -14.55 3.40 27.48
CA LYS A 166 -14.32 2.04 27.96
C LYS A 166 -15.52 1.57 28.77
N THR A 167 -16.24 0.59 28.25
CA THR A 167 -17.34 -0.10 28.94
C THR A 167 -17.22 -1.60 28.75
N SER A 168 -17.74 -2.38 29.70
CA SER A 168 -17.76 -3.84 29.60
C SER A 168 -18.67 -4.29 28.44
N VAL A 169 -18.23 -5.33 27.74
CA VAL A 169 -18.99 -5.95 26.67
C VAL A 169 -18.83 -7.47 26.75
N SER A 170 -19.94 -8.19 26.56
CA SER A 170 -19.90 -9.62 26.28
C SER A 170 -20.21 -9.86 24.81
N VAL A 171 -19.44 -10.76 24.20
CA VAL A 171 -19.54 -11.16 22.80
C VAL A 171 -19.93 -12.63 22.76
N THR A 172 -21.11 -12.94 22.26
CA THR A 172 -21.61 -14.30 22.13
C THR A 172 -21.58 -14.73 20.67
N THR A 173 -21.01 -15.90 20.39
CA THR A 173 -21.06 -16.56 19.08
C THR A 173 -21.00 -18.07 19.24
N ASN A 174 -21.75 -18.82 18.44
CA ASN A 174 -21.73 -20.30 18.45
C ASN A 174 -21.84 -20.94 19.85
N GLY A 175 -22.53 -20.27 20.80
CA GLY A 175 -22.68 -20.72 22.19
C GLY A 175 -21.52 -20.38 23.12
N GLU A 176 -20.42 -19.82 22.62
CA GLU A 176 -19.29 -19.33 23.42
C GLU A 176 -19.47 -17.85 23.78
N VAL A 177 -19.04 -17.48 24.99
CA VAL A 177 -19.09 -16.11 25.50
C VAL A 177 -17.68 -15.60 25.76
N PHE A 178 -17.34 -14.48 25.12
CA PHE A 178 -16.08 -13.79 25.30
C PHE A 178 -16.33 -12.46 26.00
N ASN A 179 -15.54 -12.17 27.04
CA ASN A 179 -15.60 -10.90 27.74
C ASN A 179 -14.52 -9.94 27.22
N GLY A 180 -14.85 -8.65 27.26
CA GLY A 180 -13.93 -7.61 26.85
C GLY A 180 -14.43 -6.22 27.21
N TYR A 181 -13.83 -5.23 26.59
CA TYR A 181 -14.26 -3.84 26.70
C TYR A 181 -14.20 -3.10 25.37
N THR A 182 -15.00 -2.05 25.25
CA THR A 182 -14.90 -1.11 24.13
C THR A 182 -13.60 -0.32 24.21
N ARG A 183 -12.91 -0.20 23.08
CA ARG A 183 -11.83 0.78 22.88
C ARG A 183 -12.38 2.08 22.33
N ASP A 184 -13.26 1.96 21.34
CA ASP A 184 -14.00 3.08 20.74
C ASP A 184 -15.35 2.61 20.20
N PHE A 185 -16.26 3.56 20.01
CA PHE A 185 -17.54 3.34 19.33
C PHE A 185 -17.91 4.51 18.41
N SER A 186 -18.67 4.24 17.35
CA SER A 186 -19.43 5.22 16.57
C SER A 186 -20.89 4.78 16.46
N VAL A 187 -21.69 5.54 15.72
CA VAL A 187 -23.10 5.20 15.44
C VAL A 187 -23.26 3.78 14.88
N MET A 188 -22.35 3.34 14.00
CA MET A 188 -22.47 2.06 13.28
C MET A 188 -21.36 1.06 13.57
N GLY A 189 -20.33 1.42 14.32
CA GLY A 189 -19.12 0.61 14.43
C GLY A 189 -18.54 0.62 15.82
N LEU A 190 -17.83 -0.45 16.14
CA LEU A 190 -17.18 -0.64 17.44
C LEU A 190 -15.76 -1.18 17.23
N GLN A 191 -14.86 -0.82 18.13
CA GLN A 191 -13.63 -1.58 18.34
C GLN A 191 -13.65 -2.14 19.76
N LEU A 192 -13.46 -3.45 19.88
CA LEU A 192 -13.42 -4.16 21.15
C LEU A 192 -12.03 -4.73 21.40
N GLU A 193 -11.69 -4.88 22.67
CA GLU A 193 -10.56 -5.67 23.13
C GLU A 193 -11.07 -6.78 24.06
N CYS A 194 -10.89 -8.03 23.63
CA CYS A 194 -11.24 -9.23 24.39
C CYS A 194 -10.11 -9.59 25.35
N GLU A 195 -10.47 -10.15 26.49
CA GLU A 195 -9.52 -10.62 27.51
C GLU A 195 -8.70 -11.82 27.03
N GLN A 196 -9.25 -12.59 26.10
CA GLN A 196 -8.62 -13.75 25.49
C GLN A 196 -8.63 -13.63 23.96
N PRO A 197 -7.67 -14.27 23.25
CA PRO A 197 -7.68 -14.36 21.79
C PRO A 197 -9.02 -14.90 21.31
N ALA A 198 -9.69 -14.13 20.46
CA ALA A 198 -10.96 -14.53 19.90
C ALA A 198 -10.80 -15.57 18.79
N THR A 199 -11.75 -16.48 18.70
CA THR A 199 -11.80 -17.55 17.67
C THR A 199 -12.56 -17.14 16.40
N PHE A 200 -13.00 -15.88 16.34
CA PHE A 200 -13.83 -15.32 15.26
C PHE A 200 -13.08 -15.25 13.92
N LYS A 201 -13.85 -15.14 12.84
CA LYS A 201 -13.37 -14.85 11.48
C LYS A 201 -14.04 -13.60 10.94
N LYS A 202 -13.39 -12.97 9.96
CA LYS A 202 -14.00 -11.86 9.20
C LYS A 202 -15.28 -12.36 8.51
N GLY A 203 -16.36 -11.60 8.65
CA GLY A 203 -17.69 -11.91 8.13
C GLY A 203 -18.62 -12.62 9.13
N ASP A 204 -18.09 -13.08 10.28
CA ASP A 204 -18.93 -13.71 11.31
C ASP A 204 -19.92 -12.70 11.91
N ILE A 205 -21.12 -13.16 12.22
CA ILE A 205 -22.10 -12.39 12.98
C ILE A 205 -22.00 -12.76 14.45
N VAL A 206 -21.75 -11.77 15.29
CA VAL A 206 -21.65 -11.89 16.75
C VAL A 206 -22.78 -11.13 17.44
N LEU A 207 -23.16 -11.58 18.62
CA LEU A 207 -24.16 -10.96 19.48
C LEU A 207 -23.46 -10.22 20.61
N LEU A 208 -23.69 -8.91 20.72
CA LEU A 208 -23.09 -8.09 21.78
C LEU A 208 -24.11 -7.80 22.87
N ALA A 209 -23.64 -7.77 24.13
CA ALA A 209 -24.38 -7.15 25.22
C ALA A 209 -23.52 -6.13 25.96
N PHE A 210 -24.15 -5.04 26.42
CA PHE A 210 -23.50 -3.96 27.16
C PHE A 210 -24.14 -3.78 28.55
N PRO A 211 -23.72 -4.57 29.56
CA PRO A 211 -24.38 -4.61 30.86
C PRO A 211 -24.42 -3.25 31.58
N ASP A 212 -23.35 -2.46 31.48
CA ASP A 212 -23.28 -1.16 32.15
C ASP A 212 -24.08 -0.09 31.41
N LEU A 213 -24.08 -0.12 30.08
CA LEU A 213 -24.89 0.80 29.28
C LEU A 213 -26.39 0.47 29.38
N GLN A 214 -26.76 -0.79 29.60
CA GLN A 214 -28.16 -1.17 29.82
C GLN A 214 -28.75 -0.50 31.07
N LYS A 215 -27.94 -0.25 32.11
CA LYS A 215 -28.40 0.39 33.35
C LYS A 215 -28.86 1.83 33.15
N ILE A 216 -28.37 2.51 32.10
CA ILE A 216 -28.66 3.92 31.81
C ILE A 216 -29.77 4.11 30.78
N THR A 217 -30.35 3.02 30.24
CA THR A 217 -31.47 3.09 29.29
C THR A 217 -32.50 2.00 29.54
N LYS A 218 -33.78 2.40 29.55
CA LYS A 218 -34.92 1.47 29.50
C LYS A 218 -35.58 1.43 28.12
N LYS A 219 -35.19 2.33 27.22
CA LYS A 219 -35.76 2.51 25.89
C LYS A 219 -35.15 1.56 24.86
N HIS A 220 -33.91 1.16 25.08
CA HIS A 220 -33.14 0.35 24.15
C HIS A 220 -32.74 -0.94 24.84
N GLU A 221 -32.98 -2.07 24.18
CA GLU A 221 -32.46 -3.37 24.58
C GLU A 221 -31.03 -3.50 24.01
N LEU A 222 -30.05 -3.57 24.92
CA LEU A 222 -28.62 -3.63 24.64
C LEU A 222 -28.07 -5.03 24.92
N THR A 223 -28.92 -6.03 24.71
CA THR A 223 -28.62 -7.47 24.71
C THR A 223 -28.80 -8.01 23.30
N GLU A 224 -28.01 -9.01 22.94
CA GLU A 224 -28.09 -9.70 21.64
C GLU A 224 -27.99 -8.80 20.38
N LEU A 225 -27.21 -7.71 20.47
CA LEU A 225 -27.02 -6.79 19.36
C LEU A 225 -26.17 -7.42 18.26
N LYS A 226 -26.70 -7.52 17.03
CA LYS A 226 -26.03 -8.19 15.90
C LYS A 226 -24.97 -7.30 15.26
N TYR A 227 -23.72 -7.73 15.31
CA TYR A 227 -22.59 -7.07 14.64
C TYR A 227 -21.84 -8.05 13.75
N GLU A 228 -21.36 -7.56 12.60
CA GLU A 228 -20.47 -8.28 11.70
C GLU A 228 -19.00 -7.99 12.03
N VAL A 229 -18.18 -9.04 12.05
CA VAL A 229 -16.72 -8.94 12.23
C VAL A 229 -16.06 -8.43 10.96
N MET A 230 -15.57 -7.19 11.00
CA MET A 230 -14.93 -6.55 9.85
C MET A 230 -13.44 -6.87 9.76
N ALA A 231 -12.75 -6.95 10.90
CA ALA A 231 -11.32 -7.26 10.98
C ALA A 231 -10.93 -7.72 12.39
N LEU A 232 -9.84 -8.49 12.46
CA LEU A 232 -9.21 -8.97 13.69
C LEU A 232 -7.76 -8.48 13.74
N GLY A 233 -7.29 -8.13 14.95
CA GLY A 233 -5.90 -7.80 15.21
C GLY A 233 -4.99 -9.02 15.13
N LYS A 234 -3.68 -8.81 14.96
CA LYS A 234 -2.68 -9.90 14.84
C LYS A 234 -2.62 -10.83 16.07
N SER A 235 -2.91 -10.30 17.26
CA SER A 235 -3.01 -11.06 18.51
C SER A 235 -4.36 -11.76 18.71
N LEU A 236 -5.31 -11.56 17.79
CA LEU A 236 -6.71 -11.99 17.88
C LEU A 236 -7.50 -11.44 19.08
N THR A 237 -6.92 -10.52 19.86
CA THR A 237 -7.60 -9.91 21.02
C THR A 237 -8.33 -8.61 20.67
N THR A 238 -8.01 -7.96 19.55
CA THR A 238 -8.69 -6.73 19.11
C THR A 238 -9.61 -7.03 17.93
N ILE A 239 -10.84 -6.54 17.97
CA ILE A 239 -11.87 -6.85 16.98
C ILE A 239 -12.54 -5.57 16.51
N ASN A 240 -12.66 -5.39 15.19
CA ASN A 240 -13.40 -4.30 14.59
C ASN A 240 -14.76 -4.82 14.09
N LEU A 241 -15.84 -4.17 14.52
CA LEU A 241 -17.20 -4.61 14.27
C LEU A 241 -18.02 -3.52 13.56
N LYS A 242 -19.01 -3.95 12.76
CA LYS A 242 -20.01 -3.08 12.14
C LYS A 242 -21.41 -3.60 12.46
N ALA A 243 -22.35 -2.70 12.79
CA ALA A 243 -23.73 -3.09 13.06
C ALA A 243 -24.31 -3.81 11.83
N ASN A 244 -24.85 -5.01 12.06
CA ASN A 244 -25.48 -5.79 11.00
C ASN A 244 -26.96 -5.39 10.91
N GLN A 245 -27.24 -4.44 10.02
CA GLN A 245 -28.59 -3.98 9.75
C GLN A 245 -29.25 -4.90 8.71
N VAL A 246 -30.38 -5.50 9.09
CA VAL A 246 -31.30 -6.11 8.14
C VAL A 246 -32.15 -4.99 7.54
N ALA A 247 -32.32 -4.97 6.21
CA ALA A 247 -33.05 -3.93 5.51
C ALA A 247 -34.42 -3.66 6.18
N ASP A 248 -34.76 -2.37 6.31
CA ASP A 248 -36.01 -1.85 6.89
C ASP A 248 -36.25 -2.06 8.41
N LEU A 249 -35.29 -2.65 9.14
CA LEU A 249 -35.40 -2.81 10.60
C LEU A 249 -34.39 -1.92 11.36
N PRO A 250 -34.84 -1.13 12.36
CA PRO A 250 -33.94 -0.34 13.19
C PRO A 250 -33.08 -1.26 14.07
N HIS A 251 -31.76 -1.04 14.05
CA HIS A 251 -30.84 -1.75 14.94
C HIS A 251 -30.75 -1.02 16.28
N ALA A 252 -31.19 -1.67 17.38
CA ALA A 252 -31.27 -1.06 18.71
C ALA A 252 -29.96 -0.40 19.17
N GLY A 253 -28.82 -1.06 18.93
CA GLY A 253 -27.51 -0.49 19.22
C GLY A 253 -27.19 0.79 18.44
N VAL A 254 -27.62 0.88 17.17
CA VAL A 254 -27.39 2.08 16.35
C VAL A 254 -28.22 3.23 16.90
N SER A 255 -29.50 2.99 17.17
CA SER A 255 -30.39 3.99 17.77
C SER A 255 -29.90 4.47 19.14
N PHE A 256 -29.42 3.56 19.97
CA PHE A 256 -28.84 3.89 21.26
C PHE A 256 -27.55 4.72 21.13
N PHE A 257 -26.58 4.28 20.33
CA PHE A 257 -25.31 5.01 20.20
C PHE A 257 -25.50 6.37 19.53
N THR A 258 -26.44 6.52 18.58
CA THR A 258 -26.84 7.84 18.07
C THR A 258 -27.29 8.76 19.20
N GLN A 259 -28.24 8.30 20.02
CA GLN A 259 -28.77 9.09 21.14
C GLN A 259 -27.71 9.38 22.21
N LEU A 260 -26.87 8.39 22.53
CA LEU A 260 -25.78 8.54 23.50
C LEU A 260 -24.78 9.61 23.03
N ILE A 261 -24.40 9.56 21.75
CA ILE A 261 -23.49 10.52 21.13
C ILE A 261 -24.10 11.92 21.15
N GLU A 262 -25.32 12.07 20.63
CA GLU A 262 -25.99 13.38 20.54
C GLU A 262 -26.21 14.03 21.90
N GLY A 263 -26.60 13.25 22.91
CA GLY A 263 -26.85 13.75 24.27
C GLY A 263 -25.59 14.02 25.09
N ASN A 264 -24.41 13.55 24.67
CA ASN A 264 -23.17 13.63 25.47
C ASN A 264 -21.96 14.12 24.66
N LYS A 265 -22.17 14.87 23.56
CA LYS A 265 -21.07 15.37 22.70
C LYS A 265 -19.95 16.06 23.48
N ASP A 266 -20.31 16.87 24.48
CA ASP A 266 -19.34 17.64 25.29
C ASP A 266 -18.56 16.77 26.30
N LYS A 267 -19.04 15.56 26.61
CA LYS A 267 -18.45 14.64 27.59
C LYS A 267 -17.69 13.49 26.94
N LEU A 268 -18.07 13.13 25.71
CA LEU A 268 -17.43 12.05 24.97
C LEU A 268 -16.17 12.58 24.30
N LYS A 269 -15.03 12.01 24.66
CA LYS A 269 -13.78 12.30 23.97
C LYS A 269 -13.85 11.71 22.57
N VAL A 270 -13.92 12.56 21.55
CA VAL A 270 -13.76 12.15 20.16
C VAL A 270 -12.44 11.38 20.08
N SER A 271 -12.48 10.19 19.50
CA SER A 271 -11.30 9.47 19.04
C SER A 271 -10.75 10.24 17.85
N GLU A 272 -10.25 11.43 18.11
CA GLU A 272 -9.57 12.22 17.12
C GLU A 272 -8.32 11.41 16.73
N GLU A 273 -8.22 11.07 15.46
CA GLU A 273 -6.92 10.86 14.84
C GLU A 273 -6.24 12.22 14.67
N THR A 274 -6.29 13.11 15.67
CA THR A 274 -5.58 14.38 15.60
C THR A 274 -4.10 14.02 15.59
N PRO A 275 -3.35 14.51 14.60
CA PRO A 275 -1.92 14.37 14.61
C PRO A 275 -1.40 14.94 15.93
N LYS A 276 -0.50 14.22 16.61
CA LYS A 276 0.18 14.75 17.82
C LYS A 276 0.80 16.13 17.57
N ILE A 277 1.12 16.41 16.30
CA ILE A 277 1.74 17.64 15.81
C ILE A 277 1.11 18.01 14.47
N GLU A 278 0.30 19.07 14.48
CA GLU A 278 -0.39 19.59 13.29
C GLU A 278 0.59 19.83 12.13
N GLY A 279 0.23 19.35 10.93
CA GLY A 279 1.01 19.52 9.71
C GLY A 279 2.19 18.56 9.55
N LEU A 280 2.55 17.76 10.56
CA LEU A 280 3.63 16.78 10.44
C LEU A 280 3.30 15.68 9.41
N SER A 281 2.08 15.14 9.44
CA SER A 281 1.63 14.15 8.46
C SER A 281 1.72 14.70 7.04
N THR A 282 1.20 15.90 6.81
CA THR A 282 1.25 16.58 5.50
C THR A 282 2.68 16.80 5.03
N ALA A 283 3.58 17.24 5.92
CA ALA A 283 5.00 17.40 5.63
C ALA A 283 5.65 16.07 5.19
N LEU A 284 5.45 14.99 5.97
CA LEU A 284 6.01 13.67 5.63
C LEU A 284 5.40 13.10 4.34
N ARG A 285 4.09 13.26 4.14
CA ARG A 285 3.41 12.87 2.90
C ARG A 285 4.03 13.55 1.69
N ASN A 286 4.25 14.87 1.76
CA ASN A 286 4.86 15.62 0.66
C ASN A 286 6.28 15.11 0.34
N MET A 287 7.08 14.81 1.37
CA MET A 287 8.42 14.21 1.18
C MET A 287 8.32 12.86 0.45
N VAL A 288 7.37 12.00 0.84
CA VAL A 288 7.12 10.70 0.19
C VAL A 288 6.66 10.88 -1.25
N THR A 289 5.68 11.74 -1.51
CA THR A 289 5.15 11.99 -2.86
C THR A 289 6.22 12.53 -3.79
N LYS A 290 7.07 13.47 -3.34
CA LYS A 290 8.19 13.96 -4.17
C LYS A 290 9.22 12.86 -4.42
N SER A 291 9.50 12.02 -3.44
CA SER A 291 10.55 11.00 -3.54
C SER A 291 10.09 9.67 -4.15
N VAL A 292 8.86 9.58 -4.65
CA VAL A 292 8.35 8.31 -5.23
C VAL A 292 9.26 7.85 -6.37
N CYS A 293 9.65 6.58 -6.32
CA CYS A 293 10.52 5.93 -7.31
C CYS A 293 9.81 4.83 -8.13
N GLN A 294 8.58 4.50 -7.74
CA GLN A 294 7.73 3.54 -8.42
C GLN A 294 7.01 4.25 -9.59
N PHE A 295 6.10 3.55 -10.27
CA PHE A 295 5.30 4.13 -11.34
C PHE A 295 3.82 4.15 -10.92
N PRO A 296 3.37 5.22 -10.24
CA PRO A 296 1.97 5.42 -9.95
C PRO A 296 1.17 5.55 -11.25
N LEU A 297 0.00 4.91 -11.29
CA LEU A 297 -0.90 4.88 -12.43
C LEU A 297 -2.32 5.22 -11.98
N TYR A 298 -3.00 6.07 -12.73
CA TYR A 298 -4.40 6.41 -12.54
C TYR A 298 -5.20 5.95 -13.75
N LEU A 299 -6.27 5.21 -13.47
CA LEU A 299 -7.18 4.70 -14.49
C LEU A 299 -8.45 5.53 -14.50
N HIS A 300 -8.84 6.01 -15.67
CA HIS A 300 -10.09 6.76 -15.84
C HIS A 300 -11.22 5.82 -16.25
N LYS A 301 -12.43 6.08 -15.77
CA LYS A 301 -13.63 5.41 -16.24
C LYS A 301 -14.07 6.02 -17.56
N GLU A 302 -14.28 5.17 -18.55
CA GLU A 302 -14.88 5.51 -19.83
C GLU A 302 -15.98 4.51 -20.15
N ALA A 303 -17.23 4.96 -20.04
CA ALA A 303 -18.43 4.11 -20.10
C ALA A 303 -18.34 2.88 -19.16
N ALA A 304 -18.22 1.68 -19.74
CA ALA A 304 -18.17 0.41 -19.00
C ALA A 304 -16.75 -0.07 -18.68
N HIS A 305 -15.71 0.61 -19.19
CA HIS A 305 -14.32 0.17 -19.06
C HIS A 305 -13.42 1.23 -18.44
N PHE A 306 -12.20 0.82 -18.13
CA PHE A 306 -11.13 1.75 -17.80
C PHE A 306 -10.29 2.08 -19.03
N LYS A 307 -9.66 3.25 -18.96
CA LYS A 307 -8.54 3.62 -19.83
C LYS A 307 -7.38 4.15 -19.01
N ALA A 308 -6.23 4.19 -19.65
CA ALA A 308 -5.08 4.97 -19.23
C ALA A 308 -5.49 6.42 -18.94
N GLY A 309 -5.27 6.90 -17.72
CA GLY A 309 -5.63 8.25 -17.29
C GLY A 309 -4.40 9.14 -17.14
N ALA A 310 -3.67 8.95 -16.06
CA ALA A 310 -2.48 9.71 -15.73
C ALA A 310 -1.42 8.81 -15.08
N ILE A 311 -0.17 9.27 -15.08
CA ILE A 311 0.94 8.60 -14.39
C ILE A 311 1.56 9.59 -13.40
N GLY A 312 2.10 9.08 -12.29
CA GLY A 312 2.82 9.89 -11.32
C GLY A 312 4.32 9.90 -11.61
N PHE A 313 4.94 11.07 -11.57
CA PHE A 313 6.39 11.21 -11.75
C PHE A 313 7.00 11.98 -10.56
N GLY A 314 7.85 11.30 -9.79
CA GLY A 314 8.60 11.89 -8.68
C GLY A 314 10.00 12.32 -9.08
N LEU A 315 10.83 12.61 -8.07
CA LEU A 315 12.25 12.95 -8.23
C LEU A 315 13.07 11.79 -8.82
N TYR A 316 12.60 10.56 -8.66
CA TYR A 316 13.32 9.36 -9.11
C TYR A 316 12.53 8.60 -10.17
N ALA A 317 13.06 8.59 -11.39
CA ALA A 317 12.46 7.89 -12.50
C ALA A 317 12.56 6.36 -12.34
N SER A 318 11.41 5.69 -12.37
CA SER A 318 11.32 4.23 -12.57
C SER A 318 11.75 3.84 -14.00
N PRO A 319 12.06 2.55 -14.27
CA PRO A 319 12.43 2.12 -15.62
C PRO A 319 11.36 2.40 -16.69
N MET A 320 10.06 2.37 -16.33
CA MET A 320 8.98 2.72 -17.25
C MET A 320 9.03 4.21 -17.64
N HIS A 321 9.32 5.10 -16.69
CA HIS A 321 9.53 6.52 -17.00
C HIS A 321 10.70 6.71 -17.97
N VAL A 322 11.80 5.96 -17.78
CA VAL A 322 12.97 6.04 -18.66
C VAL A 322 12.64 5.57 -20.08
N ILE A 323 11.82 4.51 -20.23
CA ILE A 323 11.32 4.07 -21.54
C ILE A 323 10.51 5.20 -22.20
N LEU A 324 9.53 5.76 -21.50
CA LEU A 324 8.70 6.85 -22.04
C LEU A 324 9.54 8.08 -22.41
N GLN A 325 10.50 8.47 -21.56
CA GLN A 325 11.41 9.57 -21.80
C GLN A 325 12.26 9.36 -23.06
N ASN A 326 12.73 8.13 -23.31
CA ASN A 326 13.53 7.78 -24.50
C ASN A 326 12.78 8.04 -25.82
N PHE A 327 11.45 7.94 -25.81
CA PHE A 327 10.58 8.24 -26.97
C PHE A 327 9.94 9.64 -26.90
N GLY A 328 10.32 10.48 -25.93
CA GLY A 328 9.73 11.81 -25.75
C GLY A 328 8.27 11.79 -25.28
N LEU A 329 7.80 10.66 -24.75
CA LEU A 329 6.43 10.45 -24.31
C LEU A 329 6.20 10.82 -22.83
N LEU A 330 7.26 11.03 -22.06
CA LEU A 330 7.15 11.52 -20.68
C LEU A 330 6.99 13.06 -20.68
N ASN A 331 5.78 13.51 -21.02
CA ASN A 331 5.44 14.94 -21.12
C ASN A 331 4.00 15.19 -20.64
N ASN A 332 3.49 16.41 -20.81
CA ASN A 332 2.15 16.83 -20.34
C ASN A 332 0.98 16.00 -20.90
N LYS A 333 1.18 15.24 -21.99
CA LYS A 333 0.23 14.28 -22.57
C LYS A 333 0.91 12.92 -22.69
N THR A 334 1.24 12.32 -21.54
CA THR A 334 1.92 11.03 -21.54
C THR A 334 1.01 9.93 -22.07
N ASP A 335 1.44 9.28 -23.15
CA ASP A 335 0.86 8.06 -23.67
C ASP A 335 1.73 6.86 -23.28
N PHE A 336 1.16 5.94 -22.51
CA PHE A 336 1.81 4.69 -22.10
C PHE A 336 1.08 3.44 -22.65
N SER A 337 0.17 3.62 -23.61
CA SER A 337 -0.60 2.55 -24.24
C SER A 337 0.27 1.48 -24.90
N SER A 338 1.49 1.83 -25.34
CA SER A 338 2.46 0.87 -25.86
C SER A 338 3.09 -0.02 -24.78
N ILE A 339 3.03 0.38 -23.51
CA ILE A 339 3.50 -0.44 -22.39
C ILE A 339 2.35 -1.28 -21.83
N LEU A 340 1.21 -0.65 -21.54
CA LEU A 340 -0.01 -1.31 -21.07
C LEU A 340 -1.15 -0.98 -22.03
N THR A 341 -1.49 -1.95 -22.88
CA THR A 341 -2.39 -1.72 -24.03
C THR A 341 -3.83 -1.52 -23.60
N GLU A 342 -4.63 -0.84 -24.43
CA GLU A 342 -6.06 -0.70 -24.20
C GLU A 342 -6.75 -2.06 -24.05
N GLU A 343 -6.36 -3.03 -24.88
CA GLU A 343 -6.87 -4.39 -24.79
C GLU A 343 -6.58 -5.03 -23.43
N GLN A 344 -5.36 -4.89 -22.91
CA GLN A 344 -5.00 -5.39 -21.57
C GLN A 344 -5.80 -4.67 -20.48
N ILE A 345 -6.03 -3.36 -20.59
CA ILE A 345 -6.83 -2.62 -19.61
C ILE A 345 -8.31 -3.07 -19.66
N ILE A 346 -8.88 -3.24 -20.86
CA ILE A 346 -10.29 -3.57 -21.07
C ILE A 346 -10.57 -5.03 -20.70
N ASN A 347 -9.72 -5.96 -21.11
CA ASN A 347 -9.97 -7.40 -21.01
C ASN A 347 -9.36 -8.03 -19.75
N VAL A 348 -8.29 -7.46 -19.19
CA VAL A 348 -7.61 -8.02 -18.01
C VAL A 348 -7.90 -7.20 -16.76
N ILE A 349 -7.63 -5.89 -16.77
CA ILE A 349 -7.71 -5.07 -15.55
C ILE A 349 -9.16 -4.70 -15.20
N THR A 350 -9.90 -4.18 -16.15
CA THR A 350 -11.27 -3.68 -15.95
C THR A 350 -12.19 -4.72 -15.31
N PRO A 351 -12.30 -5.97 -15.82
CA PRO A 351 -13.24 -6.94 -15.27
C PRO A 351 -12.91 -7.33 -13.83
N ASN A 352 -11.64 -7.25 -13.45
CA ASN A 352 -11.16 -7.63 -12.12
C ASN A 352 -11.20 -6.48 -11.09
N ILE A 353 -11.30 -5.22 -11.54
CA ILE A 353 -11.27 -4.04 -10.66
C ILE A 353 -12.61 -3.31 -10.59
N LYS A 354 -13.42 -3.28 -11.65
CA LYS A 354 -14.60 -2.40 -11.76
C LYS A 354 -15.63 -2.59 -10.64
N ASP A 355 -15.80 -3.83 -10.19
CA ASP A 355 -16.81 -4.21 -9.18
C ASP A 355 -16.22 -4.34 -7.77
N ARG A 356 -14.92 -4.07 -7.59
CA ARG A 356 -14.26 -4.10 -6.28
C ARG A 356 -14.68 -2.91 -5.43
N SER A 357 -14.73 -3.13 -4.12
CA SER A 357 -14.91 -2.06 -3.15
C SER A 357 -13.64 -1.21 -3.03
N ARG A 358 -13.81 0.09 -2.76
CA ARG A 358 -12.70 0.99 -2.41
C ARG A 358 -11.95 0.60 -1.12
N GLN A 359 -12.53 -0.31 -0.32
CA GLN A 359 -11.92 -0.81 0.92
C GLN A 359 -11.20 -2.15 0.72
N ASP A 360 -11.32 -2.75 -0.48
CA ASP A 360 -10.60 -3.98 -0.78
C ASP A 360 -9.12 -3.68 -0.90
N PRO A 361 -8.23 -4.62 -0.49
CA PRO A 361 -6.82 -4.46 -0.73
C PRO A 361 -6.54 -4.38 -2.25
N PRO A 362 -5.40 -3.78 -2.65
CA PRO A 362 -4.99 -3.76 -4.04
C PRO A 362 -4.94 -5.17 -4.62
N LEU A 363 -5.45 -5.33 -5.84
CA LEU A 363 -5.32 -6.57 -6.59
C LEU A 363 -4.03 -6.54 -7.42
N ALA A 364 -3.29 -7.63 -7.38
CA ALA A 364 -2.07 -7.81 -8.13
C ALA A 364 -2.34 -8.18 -9.60
N PHE A 365 -1.56 -7.61 -10.50
CA PHE A 365 -1.41 -8.02 -11.90
C PHE A 365 0.07 -8.07 -12.23
N THR A 366 0.43 -8.90 -13.20
CA THR A 366 1.81 -9.05 -13.63
C THR A 366 1.93 -8.68 -15.11
N LEU A 367 2.88 -7.81 -15.42
CA LEU A 367 3.15 -7.29 -16.75
C LEU A 367 4.58 -7.66 -17.16
N ALA A 368 4.71 -8.42 -18.24
CA ALA A 368 6.00 -8.74 -18.85
C ALA A 368 6.22 -7.84 -20.07
N ILE A 369 7.38 -7.19 -20.14
CA ILE A 369 7.77 -6.26 -21.21
C ILE A 369 9.09 -6.74 -21.79
N ASN A 370 9.08 -6.95 -23.11
CA ASN A 370 10.29 -7.10 -23.90
C ASN A 370 10.51 -5.80 -24.66
N PHE A 371 11.62 -5.13 -24.38
CA PHE A 371 11.93 -3.83 -24.93
C PHE A 371 13.19 -3.89 -25.81
N ASN A 372 13.08 -3.47 -27.07
CA ASN A 372 14.18 -3.32 -28.00
C ASN A 372 14.58 -1.84 -28.13
N PRO A 373 15.65 -1.38 -27.46
CA PRO A 373 16.06 0.03 -27.48
C PRO A 373 16.61 0.50 -28.83
N ARG A 374 16.73 -0.39 -29.84
CA ARG A 374 17.23 -0.04 -31.19
C ARG A 374 16.12 0.43 -32.12
N GLN A 375 14.86 0.22 -31.76
CA GLN A 375 13.72 0.64 -32.57
C GLN A 375 13.42 2.12 -32.33
N ALA A 376 13.02 2.82 -33.41
CA ALA A 376 12.76 4.26 -33.36
C ALA A 376 11.35 4.60 -32.83
N LYS A 377 10.38 3.71 -33.05
CA LYS A 377 8.99 3.86 -32.58
C LYS A 377 8.73 2.93 -31.40
N ILE A 378 7.95 3.40 -30.43
CA ILE A 378 7.71 2.63 -29.21
C ILE A 378 6.83 1.40 -29.49
N GLU A 379 5.89 1.51 -30.44
CA GLU A 379 5.00 0.42 -30.85
C GLU A 379 5.78 -0.78 -31.39
N ASP A 380 6.87 -0.52 -32.12
CA ASP A 380 7.76 -1.55 -32.68
C ASP A 380 8.81 -2.01 -31.65
N ALA A 381 9.10 -1.18 -30.65
CA ALA A 381 10.11 -1.42 -29.64
C ALA A 381 9.62 -2.32 -28.51
N ILE A 382 8.31 -2.38 -28.26
CA ILE A 382 7.74 -3.03 -27.08
C ILE A 382 6.82 -4.17 -27.48
N ILE A 383 7.06 -5.32 -26.86
CA ILE A 383 6.08 -6.40 -26.77
C ILE A 383 5.72 -6.52 -25.29
N SER A 384 4.44 -6.38 -24.95
CA SER A 384 3.97 -6.51 -23.58
C SER A 384 2.79 -7.47 -23.45
N GLN A 385 2.70 -8.15 -22.31
CA GLN A 385 1.56 -8.97 -21.92
C GLN A 385 1.25 -8.77 -20.44
N CYS A 386 -0.04 -8.67 -20.11
CA CYS A 386 -0.53 -8.47 -18.76
C CYS A 386 -1.47 -9.60 -18.36
N ALA A 387 -1.35 -10.10 -17.13
CA ALA A 387 -2.21 -11.12 -16.56
C ALA A 387 -2.64 -10.72 -15.14
N VAL A 388 -3.81 -11.18 -14.74
CA VAL A 388 -4.28 -11.06 -13.35
C VAL A 388 -3.47 -11.98 -12.44
N GLY A 389 -3.13 -11.48 -11.26
CA GLY A 389 -2.37 -12.21 -10.26
C GLY A 389 -0.87 -11.99 -10.35
N GLU A 390 -0.15 -12.87 -9.65
CA GLU A 390 1.27 -12.69 -9.32
C GLU A 390 2.19 -13.60 -10.15
N ASP A 391 1.62 -14.54 -10.89
CA ASP A 391 2.32 -15.56 -11.65
C ASP A 391 2.85 -14.99 -12.98
N TYR A 392 4.17 -14.87 -13.09
CA TYR A 392 4.87 -14.48 -14.31
C TYR A 392 5.28 -15.67 -15.18
N SER A 393 5.12 -16.92 -14.72
CA SER A 393 5.52 -18.11 -15.48
C SER A 393 4.75 -18.25 -16.79
N VAL A 394 3.53 -17.71 -16.84
CA VAL A 394 2.70 -17.60 -18.05
C VAL A 394 3.40 -16.83 -19.19
N PHE A 395 4.36 -15.96 -18.87
CA PHE A 395 5.13 -15.18 -19.83
C PHE A 395 6.48 -15.81 -20.21
N TYR A 396 6.77 -17.03 -19.74
CA TYR A 396 8.06 -17.69 -19.97
C TYR A 396 8.46 -17.69 -21.46
N LYS A 397 7.51 -18.00 -22.36
CA LYS A 397 7.77 -18.00 -23.80
C LYS A 397 8.25 -16.63 -24.29
N GLN A 398 7.48 -15.57 -24.03
CA GLN A 398 7.83 -14.20 -24.40
C GLN A 398 9.21 -13.81 -23.84
N ILE A 399 9.44 -14.05 -22.55
CA ILE A 399 10.68 -13.68 -21.86
C ILE A 399 11.89 -14.42 -22.47
N SER A 400 11.76 -15.73 -22.67
CA SER A 400 12.83 -16.59 -23.18
C SER A 400 13.24 -16.24 -24.61
N GLU A 401 12.28 -15.85 -25.47
CA GLU A 401 12.55 -15.41 -26.84
C GLU A 401 13.32 -14.07 -26.87
N GLY A 402 13.05 -13.18 -25.92
CA GLY A 402 13.66 -11.84 -25.87
C GLY A 402 14.98 -11.72 -25.14
N ILE A 403 15.28 -12.61 -24.17
CA ILE A 403 16.41 -12.47 -23.24
C ILE A 403 17.76 -12.23 -23.94
N LYS A 404 17.95 -12.81 -25.14
CA LYS A 404 19.20 -12.71 -25.91
C LYS A 404 19.43 -11.36 -26.57
N SER A 405 18.39 -10.61 -26.94
CA SER A 405 18.53 -9.41 -27.79
C SER A 405 17.80 -8.18 -27.26
N GLN A 406 16.82 -8.36 -26.38
CA GLN A 406 15.98 -7.32 -25.80
C GLN A 406 16.34 -7.08 -24.32
N LEU A 407 15.77 -6.02 -23.77
CA LEU A 407 15.76 -5.73 -22.34
C LEU A 407 14.44 -6.23 -21.76
N ILE A 408 14.51 -7.05 -20.73
CA ILE A 408 13.32 -7.64 -20.11
C ILE A 408 12.95 -6.85 -18.86
N PHE A 409 11.66 -6.60 -18.70
CA PHE A 409 11.10 -6.09 -17.47
C PHE A 409 9.91 -6.95 -17.05
N VAL A 410 9.90 -7.38 -15.79
CA VAL A 410 8.73 -7.99 -15.15
C VAL A 410 8.25 -7.04 -14.08
N MET A 411 7.03 -6.56 -14.23
CA MET A 411 6.44 -5.53 -13.40
C MET A 411 5.25 -6.09 -12.65
N ARG A 412 5.13 -5.76 -11.36
CA ARG A 412 3.97 -6.07 -10.53
C ARG A 412 3.14 -4.79 -10.37
N LEU A 413 1.87 -4.86 -10.78
CA LEU A 413 0.92 -3.77 -10.67
C LEU A 413 -0.02 -4.08 -9.50
N TYR A 414 -0.15 -3.14 -8.55
CA TYR A 414 -1.11 -3.23 -7.46
C TYR A 414 -2.22 -2.22 -7.69
N ILE A 415 -3.39 -2.66 -8.13
CA ILE A 415 -4.48 -1.77 -8.56
C ILE A 415 -5.65 -1.87 -7.58
N SER A 416 -6.15 -0.70 -7.16
CA SER A 416 -7.32 -0.56 -6.30
C SER A 416 -8.38 0.32 -6.95
N ARG A 417 -9.64 0.11 -6.55
CA ARG A 417 -10.71 1.07 -6.82
C ARG A 417 -10.47 2.33 -5.98
N THR A 418 -10.49 3.52 -6.58
CA THR A 418 -10.36 4.77 -5.82
C THR A 418 -11.73 5.33 -5.40
N GLY A 419 -11.71 6.23 -4.42
CA GLY A 419 -12.87 6.98 -3.98
C GLY A 419 -13.19 8.19 -4.87
N ARG A 420 -14.03 9.08 -4.35
CA ARG A 420 -14.30 10.38 -4.99
C ARG A 420 -13.09 11.31 -4.79
N PRO A 421 -12.84 12.25 -5.72
CA PRO A 421 -11.82 13.27 -5.51
C PRO A 421 -12.12 14.11 -4.26
N ASP A 422 -11.07 14.58 -3.59
CA ASP A 422 -11.19 15.54 -2.49
C ASP A 422 -11.38 16.94 -3.07
N THR A 423 -12.64 17.29 -3.34
CA THR A 423 -13.01 18.59 -3.91
C THR A 423 -12.76 19.74 -2.94
N ASP A 424 -12.77 19.49 -1.63
CA ASP A 424 -12.53 20.52 -0.62
C ASP A 424 -11.06 20.94 -0.63
N TYR A 425 -10.15 19.96 -0.71
CA TYR A 425 -8.72 20.19 -0.84
C TYR A 425 -8.37 21.04 -2.07
N LEU A 426 -9.05 20.80 -3.20
CA LEU A 426 -8.81 21.50 -4.48
C LEU A 426 -9.69 22.74 -4.70
N SER A 427 -10.53 23.09 -3.72
CA SER A 427 -11.61 24.08 -3.92
C SER A 427 -11.09 25.48 -4.24
N ASN A 428 -9.94 25.87 -3.71
CA ASN A 428 -9.35 27.19 -3.97
C ASN A 428 -8.84 27.28 -5.41
N GLU A 429 -8.08 26.30 -5.87
CA GLU A 429 -7.57 26.20 -7.24
C GLU A 429 -8.72 26.14 -8.26
N LEU A 430 -9.73 25.30 -8.01
CA LEU A 430 -10.89 25.17 -8.92
C LEU A 430 -11.70 26.46 -9.02
N LYS A 431 -11.89 27.18 -7.89
CA LYS A 431 -12.55 28.50 -7.89
C LYS A 431 -11.75 29.52 -8.68
N TYR A 432 -10.42 29.55 -8.50
CA TYR A 432 -9.56 30.45 -9.23
C TYR A 432 -9.63 30.18 -10.73
N VAL A 433 -9.46 28.93 -11.18
CA VAL A 433 -9.54 28.59 -12.61
C VAL A 433 -10.92 28.91 -13.18
N SER A 434 -11.99 28.66 -12.41
CA SER A 434 -13.37 28.96 -12.84
C SER A 434 -13.62 30.44 -13.15
N GLN A 435 -12.92 31.35 -12.46
CA GLN A 435 -13.05 32.79 -12.70
C GLN A 435 -12.49 33.22 -14.06
N TYR A 436 -11.43 32.56 -14.54
CA TYR A 436 -10.76 32.92 -15.79
C TYR A 436 -11.18 32.05 -16.97
N ALA A 437 -11.47 30.76 -16.73
CA ALA A 437 -11.77 29.79 -17.76
C ALA A 437 -12.70 28.68 -17.22
N LEU A 438 -14.00 29.00 -17.16
CA LEU A 438 -15.03 28.07 -16.68
C LEU A 438 -14.99 26.70 -17.39
N HIS A 439 -14.80 26.69 -18.71
CA HIS A 439 -14.67 25.44 -19.47
C HIS A 439 -13.48 24.59 -19.02
N LYS A 440 -12.33 25.20 -18.74
CA LYS A 440 -11.13 24.48 -18.27
C LYS A 440 -11.28 23.96 -16.84
N ALA A 441 -11.96 24.72 -15.97
CA ALA A 441 -12.27 24.24 -14.64
C ALA A 441 -13.19 23.00 -14.69
N LYS A 442 -14.20 23.03 -15.58
CA LYS A 442 -15.10 21.90 -15.79
C LYS A 442 -14.36 20.68 -16.36
N ASP A 443 -13.51 20.87 -17.37
CA ASP A 443 -12.68 19.78 -17.93
C ASP A 443 -11.81 19.13 -16.84
N LEU A 444 -11.21 19.94 -15.96
CA LEU A 444 -10.36 19.46 -14.86
C LEU A 444 -11.19 18.70 -13.81
N GLU A 445 -12.35 19.23 -13.43
CA GLU A 445 -13.27 18.56 -12.53
C GLU A 445 -13.72 17.21 -13.10
N GLU A 446 -14.16 17.16 -14.36
CA GLU A 446 -14.54 15.93 -15.05
C GLU A 446 -13.38 14.92 -15.09
N ALA A 447 -12.14 15.37 -15.36
CA ALA A 447 -10.97 14.50 -15.33
C ALA A 447 -10.71 13.91 -13.94
N LEU A 448 -10.85 14.71 -12.87
CA LEU A 448 -10.70 14.25 -11.49
C LEU A 448 -11.79 13.23 -11.10
N TRP A 449 -13.04 13.48 -11.50
CA TRP A 449 -14.16 12.55 -11.29
C TRP A 449 -14.06 11.29 -12.14
N ALA A 450 -13.39 11.36 -13.28
CA ALA A 450 -13.13 10.19 -14.12
C ALA A 450 -12.14 9.22 -13.46
N VAL A 451 -11.28 9.66 -12.53
CA VAL A 451 -10.34 8.77 -11.83
C VAL A 451 -11.12 7.72 -11.03
N ALA A 452 -10.89 6.47 -11.39
CA ALA A 452 -11.72 5.36 -10.97
C ALA A 452 -10.87 4.19 -10.43
N GLY A 453 -9.65 4.05 -10.92
CA GLY A 453 -8.63 3.16 -10.37
C GLY A 453 -7.36 3.92 -10.05
N VAL A 454 -6.66 3.47 -9.03
CA VAL A 454 -5.29 3.90 -8.71
C VAL A 454 -4.43 2.64 -8.60
N GLY A 455 -3.24 2.70 -9.16
CA GLY A 455 -2.29 1.62 -9.12
C GLY A 455 -0.89 2.13 -8.86
N ASP A 456 -0.05 1.21 -8.40
CA ASP A 456 1.38 1.43 -8.32
C ASP A 456 2.10 0.24 -8.97
N VAL A 457 3.15 0.53 -9.72
CA VAL A 457 3.88 -0.46 -10.52
C VAL A 457 5.32 -0.57 -10.06
N VAL A 458 5.71 -1.80 -9.73
CA VAL A 458 7.00 -2.13 -9.10
C VAL A 458 7.78 -3.09 -9.99
N ASP A 459 9.04 -2.74 -10.31
CA ASP A 459 9.93 -3.63 -11.07
C ASP A 459 10.38 -4.81 -10.17
N ILE A 460 9.98 -6.02 -10.55
CA ILE A 460 10.35 -7.29 -9.88
C ILE A 460 11.23 -8.17 -10.76
N THR A 461 11.80 -7.63 -11.85
CA THR A 461 12.54 -8.37 -12.88
C THR A 461 13.57 -9.33 -12.30
N GLU A 462 14.45 -8.86 -11.41
CA GLU A 462 15.52 -9.70 -10.88
C GLU A 462 15.01 -10.85 -10.00
N GLU A 463 13.92 -10.66 -9.26
CA GLU A 463 13.28 -11.75 -8.51
C GLU A 463 12.60 -12.71 -9.47
N ALA A 464 11.78 -12.20 -10.39
CA ALA A 464 11.04 -13.03 -11.34
C ALA A 464 11.95 -13.89 -12.22
N LEU A 465 12.99 -13.30 -12.81
CA LEU A 465 13.92 -14.04 -13.68
C LEU A 465 14.74 -15.09 -12.92
N SER A 466 14.90 -14.95 -11.60
CA SER A 466 15.64 -15.92 -10.80
C SER A 466 14.88 -17.23 -10.55
N HIS A 467 13.56 -17.24 -10.77
CA HIS A 467 12.68 -18.41 -10.62
C HIS A 467 12.30 -19.07 -11.95
N LEU A 468 12.54 -18.41 -13.07
CA LEU A 468 12.31 -19.00 -14.39
C LEU A 468 13.49 -19.90 -14.81
N GLU A 469 13.21 -20.97 -15.55
CA GLU A 469 14.20 -21.91 -16.09
C GLU A 469 14.98 -21.30 -17.28
N LEU A 470 15.65 -20.18 -17.06
CA LEU A 470 16.39 -19.44 -18.06
C LEU A 470 17.90 -19.65 -17.93
N ASN A 471 18.63 -19.45 -19.02
CA ASN A 471 20.09 -19.50 -19.00
C ASN A 471 20.65 -18.32 -18.18
N LYS A 472 21.34 -18.62 -17.08
CA LYS A 472 21.92 -17.62 -16.15
C LYS A 472 22.94 -16.68 -16.80
N GLU A 473 23.69 -17.16 -17.78
CA GLU A 473 24.65 -16.33 -18.52
C GLU A 473 23.91 -15.29 -19.38
N GLN A 474 22.83 -15.70 -20.05
CA GLN A 474 22.00 -14.79 -20.85
C GLN A 474 21.32 -13.74 -19.98
N ILE A 475 20.83 -14.11 -18.79
CA ILE A 475 20.30 -13.15 -17.81
C ILE A 475 21.39 -12.15 -17.43
N GLY A 476 22.58 -12.62 -17.04
CA GLY A 476 23.68 -11.73 -16.67
C GLY A 476 24.14 -10.80 -17.82
N GLN A 477 24.11 -11.27 -19.07
CA GLN A 477 24.37 -10.43 -20.24
C GLN A 477 23.25 -9.39 -20.45
N MET A 478 21.98 -9.78 -20.31
CA MET A 478 20.82 -8.89 -20.42
C MET A 478 20.85 -7.81 -19.33
N ASP A 479 21.11 -8.18 -18.07
CA ASP A 479 21.20 -7.24 -16.95
C ASP A 479 22.28 -6.19 -17.15
N ARG A 480 23.46 -6.59 -17.68
CA ARG A 480 24.52 -5.64 -18.05
C ARG A 480 24.03 -4.65 -19.11
N ARG A 481 23.32 -5.11 -20.14
CA ARG A 481 22.75 -4.22 -21.16
C ARG A 481 21.68 -3.30 -20.58
N LYS A 482 20.80 -3.82 -19.72
CA LYS A 482 19.74 -3.07 -19.04
C LYS A 482 20.34 -1.96 -18.17
N LEU A 483 21.35 -2.28 -17.36
CA LEU A 483 22.07 -1.32 -16.52
C LEU A 483 22.77 -0.24 -17.35
N MET A 484 23.49 -0.62 -18.41
CA MET A 484 24.13 0.33 -19.32
C MET A 484 23.12 1.26 -20.00
N TRP A 485 21.96 0.73 -20.40
CA TRP A 485 20.92 1.53 -21.05
C TRP A 485 20.24 2.51 -20.08
N LEU A 486 19.83 2.05 -18.89
CA LEU A 486 19.19 2.89 -17.87
C LEU A 486 20.10 4.04 -17.39
N ASN A 487 21.41 3.83 -17.37
CA ASN A 487 22.38 4.85 -16.96
C ASN A 487 22.76 5.84 -18.08
N ARG A 488 22.41 5.60 -19.34
CA ARG A 488 22.65 6.56 -20.44
C ARG A 488 21.68 7.74 -20.44
N LEU A 489 20.51 7.55 -19.84
CA LEU A 489 19.39 8.48 -19.85
C LEU A 489 19.25 9.27 -18.54
N ARG A 490 20.19 9.07 -17.60
CA ARG A 490 20.34 9.81 -16.35
C ARG A 490 21.58 10.67 -16.44
#